data_AF-A0A2D9P733-F1
#
_entry.id   AF-A0A2D9P733-F1
#
_cell.length_a   1.000
_cell.length_b   1.000
_cell.length_c   1.000
_cell.angle_alpha   90.00
_cell.angle_beta   90.00
_cell.angle_gamma   90.00
#
_symmetry.space_group_name_H-M   'P 1'
#
loop_
_entity.id
_entity.type
_entity.pdbx_description
1 polymer ?
#
loop_
_entity_poly.entity_id
_entity_poly.type
_entity_poly.pdbx_seq_one_letter_code
_entity_poly.pdbx_strand_id
1 'polypeptide(L)'
;MSSQKKIWRYKLDEKIFEELKYFAKLHEHNDRDDFKKAWEEWIKEHGEMIDQETRRLENLGFDGDVIKKLYTSARYYLKKSQDTKKKEKKRKEYVSLCPEFISMVDDFVEKSKEKPAMGFKTFMEKYKENDVVINQISNLFVENKYSNEEIFKKLNKTFKNRSYIYNK
;
A
#
# COMPACT_ATOMS: atom_id res chain seq x y z
N MET A 1 -11.10 29.10 -19.02
CA MET A 1 -11.64 27.75 -18.69
C MET A 1 -10.51 26.94 -18.07
N SER A 2 -10.45 26.87 -16.74
CA SER A 2 -9.35 26.18 -16.04
C SER A 2 -9.55 24.67 -16.14
N SER A 3 -8.61 23.93 -16.72
CA SER A 3 -8.63 22.47 -16.75
C SER A 3 -8.71 21.92 -15.33
N GLN A 4 -9.86 21.37 -14.94
CA GLN A 4 -9.99 20.64 -13.68
C GLN A 4 -9.04 19.43 -13.70
N LYS A 5 -7.99 19.51 -12.89
CA LYS A 5 -7.05 18.40 -12.66
C LYS A 5 -7.84 17.24 -12.05
N LYS A 6 -7.84 16.08 -12.72
CA LYS A 6 -8.50 14.87 -12.21
C LYS A 6 -7.88 14.47 -10.86
N ILE A 7 -8.64 14.59 -9.78
CA ILE A 7 -8.21 14.22 -8.43
C ILE A 7 -8.55 12.74 -8.21
N TRP A 8 -7.53 11.89 -8.14
CA TRP A 8 -7.72 10.45 -7.83
C TRP A 8 -7.87 10.19 -6.32
N ARG A 9 -7.39 11.12 -5.49
CA ARG A 9 -7.43 10.99 -4.03
C ARG A 9 -7.73 12.33 -3.38
N TYR A 10 -8.96 12.45 -2.88
CA TYR A 10 -9.39 13.57 -2.07
C TYR A 10 -8.81 13.45 -0.66
N LYS A 11 -7.90 14.36 -0.29
CA LYS A 11 -7.32 14.45 1.06
C LYS A 11 -8.26 15.23 1.97
N LEU A 12 -8.28 14.84 3.25
CA LEU A 12 -8.95 15.62 4.29
C LEU A 12 -8.17 16.91 4.56
N ASP A 13 -8.87 17.95 5.01
CA ASP A 13 -8.23 19.16 5.55
C ASP A 13 -7.37 18.83 6.77
N GLU A 14 -6.32 19.63 7.00
CA GLU A 14 -5.38 19.40 8.10
C GLU A 14 -6.03 19.54 9.48
N LYS A 15 -7.00 20.45 9.63
CA LYS A 15 -7.69 20.66 10.91
C LYS A 15 -8.51 19.46 11.31
N ILE A 16 -9.41 19.01 10.43
CA ILE A 16 -10.27 17.84 10.70
C ILE A 16 -9.43 16.57 10.84
N PHE A 17 -8.30 16.51 10.15
CA PHE A 17 -7.37 15.40 10.24
C PHE A 17 -6.72 15.27 11.63
N GLU A 18 -6.23 16.38 12.21
CA GLU A 18 -5.64 16.34 13.56
C GLU A 18 -6.70 16.10 14.64
N GLU A 19 -7.93 16.62 14.49
CA GLU A 19 -9.04 16.31 15.40
C GLU A 19 -9.41 14.81 15.39
N LEU A 20 -9.51 14.21 14.20
CA LEU A 20 -9.77 12.76 14.08
C LEU A 20 -8.68 11.91 14.74
N LYS A 21 -7.43 12.37 14.68
CA LYS A 21 -6.29 11.69 15.29
C LYS A 21 -6.30 11.86 16.81
N TYR A 22 -6.70 13.02 17.33
CA TYR A 22 -6.94 13.23 18.75
C TYR A 22 -8.08 12.33 19.25
N PHE A 23 -9.24 12.34 18.58
CA PHE A 23 -10.37 11.46 18.88
C PHE A 23 -9.97 9.99 18.89
N ALA A 24 -9.28 9.51 17.86
CA ALA A 24 -8.84 8.12 17.77
C ALA A 24 -7.86 7.72 18.90
N LYS A 25 -7.06 8.67 19.40
CA LYS A 25 -6.14 8.45 20.52
C LYS A 25 -6.86 8.45 21.86
N LEU A 26 -7.81 9.38 22.05
CA LEU A 26 -8.63 9.46 23.26
C LEU A 26 -9.41 8.16 23.49
N HIS A 27 -9.92 7.57 22.40
CA HIS A 27 -10.72 6.35 22.43
C HIS A 27 -9.94 5.06 22.10
N GLU A 28 -8.60 5.07 22.27
CA GLU A 28 -7.75 3.90 21.98
C GLU A 28 -8.17 2.62 22.71
N HIS A 29 -8.69 2.78 23.93
CA HIS A 29 -9.02 1.70 24.85
C HIS A 29 -10.52 1.38 24.91
N ASN A 30 -11.37 2.13 24.20
CA ASN A 30 -12.78 1.80 24.12
C ASN A 30 -13.01 0.53 23.32
N ASP A 31 -14.02 -0.24 23.71
CA ASP A 31 -14.53 -1.32 22.87
C ASP A 31 -15.28 -0.76 21.66
N ARG A 32 -15.79 -1.68 20.82
CA ARG A 32 -16.45 -1.32 19.56
C ARG A 32 -17.70 -0.48 19.80
N ASP A 33 -18.50 -0.80 20.80
CA ASP A 33 -19.81 -0.18 21.02
C ASP A 33 -19.62 1.20 21.64
N ASP A 34 -18.69 1.32 22.60
CA ASP A 34 -18.33 2.61 23.19
C ASP A 34 -17.68 3.56 22.17
N PHE A 35 -16.81 3.04 21.30
CA PHE A 35 -16.23 3.84 20.22
C PHE A 35 -17.31 4.35 19.25
N LYS A 36 -18.34 3.54 18.98
CA LYS A 36 -19.46 3.95 18.12
C LYS A 36 -20.30 5.05 18.77
N LYS A 37 -20.60 4.95 20.06
CA LYS A 37 -21.31 6.01 20.80
C LYS A 37 -20.53 7.32 20.81
N ALA A 38 -19.24 7.24 21.16
CA ALA A 38 -18.35 8.41 21.14
C ALA A 38 -18.24 9.04 19.75
N TRP A 39 -18.27 8.23 18.68
CA TRP A 39 -18.29 8.74 17.32
C TRP A 39 -19.57 9.51 16.97
N GLU A 40 -20.73 9.00 17.40
CA GLU A 40 -22.02 9.67 17.20
C GLU A 40 -22.10 11.00 17.97
N GLU A 41 -21.48 11.09 19.15
CA GLU A 41 -21.32 12.34 19.90
C GLU A 41 -20.35 13.28 19.21
N TRP A 42 -19.18 12.79 18.79
CA TRP A 42 -18.16 13.59 18.11
C TRP A 42 -18.69 14.25 16.83
N ILE A 43 -19.50 13.54 16.03
CA ILE A 43 -20.16 14.12 14.84
C ILE A 43 -21.05 15.31 15.22
N LYS A 44 -21.81 15.20 16.31
CA LYS A 44 -22.72 16.26 16.75
C LYS A 44 -21.94 17.48 17.23
N GLU A 45 -20.86 17.26 17.97
CA GLU A 45 -20.00 18.33 18.49
C GLU A 45 -19.21 19.06 17.39
N HIS A 46 -18.80 18.32 16.34
CA HIS A 46 -17.94 18.85 15.27
C HIS A 46 -18.69 19.09 13.95
N GLY A 47 -20.03 19.17 14.00
CA GLY A 47 -20.89 19.27 12.82
C GLY A 47 -20.49 20.40 11.88
N GLU A 48 -20.18 21.59 12.41
CA GLU A 48 -19.75 22.74 11.59
C GLU A 48 -18.45 22.45 10.82
N MET A 49 -17.47 21.82 11.47
CA MET A 49 -16.20 21.45 10.83
C MET A 49 -16.42 20.40 9.74
N ILE A 50 -17.31 19.45 9.99
CA ILE A 50 -17.68 18.40 9.03
C ILE A 50 -18.42 19.02 7.82
N ASP A 51 -19.31 19.98 8.04
CA ASP A 51 -20.04 20.66 6.98
C ASP A 51 -19.11 21.48 6.08
N GLN A 52 -18.16 22.21 6.69
CA GLN A 52 -17.12 22.94 5.95
C GLN A 52 -16.26 21.99 5.12
N GLU A 53 -15.84 20.86 5.69
CA GLU A 53 -15.08 19.85 4.97
C GLU A 53 -15.89 19.19 3.85
N THR A 54 -17.18 18.94 4.08
CA THR A 54 -18.09 18.35 3.10
C THR A 54 -18.21 19.26 1.88
N ARG A 55 -18.50 20.55 2.09
CA ARG A 55 -18.55 21.55 1.01
C ARG A 55 -17.22 21.66 0.28
N ARG A 56 -16.09 21.60 1.00
CA ARG A 56 -14.76 21.66 0.38
C ARG A 56 -14.51 20.46 -0.54
N LEU A 57 -14.89 19.25 -0.10
CA LEU A 57 -14.72 18.03 -0.88
C LEU A 57 -15.65 17.99 -2.10
N GLU A 58 -16.91 18.40 -1.93
CA GLU A 58 -17.88 18.54 -3.04
C GLU A 58 -17.38 19.54 -4.10
N ASN A 59 -16.86 20.70 -3.67
CA ASN A 59 -16.27 21.70 -4.57
C ASN A 59 -15.04 21.17 -5.33
N LEU A 60 -14.33 20.18 -4.78
CA LEU A 60 -13.23 19.49 -5.45
C LEU A 60 -13.73 18.39 -6.42
N GLY A 61 -15.01 18.05 -6.40
CA GLY A 61 -15.64 17.01 -7.21
C GLY A 61 -15.67 15.63 -6.53
N PHE A 62 -15.70 15.57 -5.20
CA PHE A 62 -15.94 14.32 -4.47
C PHE A 62 -17.44 14.01 -4.39
N ASP A 63 -17.83 12.83 -4.85
CA ASP A 63 -19.22 12.32 -4.89
C ASP A 63 -19.45 11.18 -3.88
N GLY A 64 -18.72 11.20 -2.76
CA GLY A 64 -18.78 10.14 -1.76
C GLY A 64 -19.30 10.62 -0.41
N ASP A 65 -19.62 9.66 0.45
CA ASP A 65 -20.03 9.93 1.83
C ASP A 65 -18.82 10.38 2.68
N VAL A 66 -18.84 11.65 3.07
CA VAL A 66 -17.79 12.30 3.88
C VAL A 66 -17.77 11.72 5.29
N ILE A 67 -18.92 11.47 5.92
CA ILE A 67 -19.00 10.88 7.26
C ILE A 67 -18.33 9.50 7.27
N LYS A 68 -18.65 8.67 6.27
CA LYS A 68 -18.02 7.35 6.11
C LYS A 68 -16.51 7.45 5.89
N LYS A 69 -16.05 8.44 5.13
CA LYS A 69 -14.62 8.73 4.91
C LYS A 69 -13.92 9.13 6.20
N LEU A 70 -14.53 9.99 7.01
CA LEU A 70 -14.02 10.43 8.31
C LEU A 70 -13.96 9.27 9.30
N TYR A 71 -15.04 8.48 9.43
CA TYR A 71 -15.09 7.31 10.30
C TYR A 71 -14.01 6.28 9.95
N THR A 72 -13.85 6.00 8.65
CA THR A 72 -12.80 5.09 8.16
C THR A 72 -11.41 5.62 8.51
N SER A 73 -11.21 6.94 8.46
CA SER A 73 -9.95 7.59 8.81
C SER A 73 -9.68 7.50 10.32
N ALA A 74 -10.65 7.83 11.17
CA ALA A 74 -10.54 7.67 12.62
C ALA A 74 -10.18 6.23 13.02
N ARG A 75 -10.90 5.24 12.45
CA ARG A 75 -10.62 3.80 12.62
C ARG A 75 -9.21 3.40 12.20
N TYR A 76 -8.70 3.97 11.10
CA TYR A 76 -7.34 3.72 10.65
C TYR A 76 -6.31 4.24 11.67
N TYR A 77 -6.50 5.45 12.21
CA TYR A 77 -5.63 6.01 13.24
C TYR A 77 -5.70 5.26 14.56
N LEU A 78 -6.90 4.81 14.96
CA LEU A 78 -7.09 3.94 16.12
C LEU A 78 -6.24 2.66 16.00
N LYS A 79 -6.34 1.97 14.85
CA LYS A 79 -5.54 0.78 14.57
C LYS A 79 -4.05 1.09 14.51
N LYS A 80 -3.66 2.22 13.89
CA LYS A 80 -2.25 2.62 13.80
C LYS A 80 -1.66 2.88 15.19
N SER A 81 -2.40 3.47 16.13
CA SER A 81 -1.97 3.65 17.53
C SER A 81 -1.71 2.29 18.21
N GLN A 82 -2.60 1.33 18.00
CA GLN A 82 -2.41 -0.04 18.47
C GLN A 82 -1.21 -0.73 17.82
N ASP A 83 -1.00 -0.53 16.50
CA ASP A 83 0.12 -1.09 15.74
C ASP A 83 1.46 -0.41 16.07
N THR A 84 1.51 0.86 16.51
CA THR A 84 2.75 1.55 16.92
C THR A 84 3.41 0.92 18.15
N LYS A 85 2.72 0.04 18.87
CA LYS A 85 3.33 -0.83 19.90
C LYS A 85 4.20 -1.94 19.31
N LYS A 86 4.15 -2.22 18.00
CA LYS A 86 5.14 -3.07 17.32
C LYS A 86 6.45 -2.31 17.15
N LYS A 87 7.51 -2.83 17.77
CA LYS A 87 8.90 -2.38 17.62
C LYS A 87 9.19 -1.96 16.17
N GLU A 88 9.72 -0.76 15.99
CA GLU A 88 10.10 -0.22 14.69
C GLU A 88 10.96 -1.24 13.95
N LYS A 89 10.45 -1.74 12.81
CA LYS A 89 11.21 -2.66 11.96
C LYS A 89 12.32 -1.85 11.30
N LYS A 90 13.56 -2.12 11.67
CA LYS A 90 14.73 -1.59 10.96
C LYS A 90 14.55 -1.81 9.45
N ARG A 91 14.69 -0.75 8.67
CA ARG A 91 14.58 -0.81 7.21
C ARG A 91 15.70 -1.71 6.71
N LYS A 92 15.36 -2.76 5.95
CA LYS A 92 16.36 -3.62 5.32
C LYS A 92 17.12 -2.83 4.27
N GLU A 93 18.42 -3.10 4.17
CA GLU A 93 19.25 -2.61 3.08
C GLU A 93 18.70 -3.10 1.74
N TYR A 94 18.66 -2.20 0.75
CA TYR A 94 18.11 -2.52 -0.56
C TYR A 94 19.16 -3.24 -1.40
N VAL A 95 18.90 -4.50 -1.69
CA VAL A 95 19.72 -5.30 -2.61
C VAL A 95 19.09 -5.21 -4.01
N SER A 96 19.84 -4.76 -5.02
CA SER A 96 19.35 -4.77 -6.40
C SER A 96 19.45 -6.17 -7.03
N LEU A 97 18.67 -6.45 -8.07
CA LEU A 97 18.87 -7.65 -8.90
C LEU A 97 19.74 -7.28 -10.10
N CYS A 98 20.49 -8.24 -10.64
CA CYS A 98 21.37 -8.00 -11.77
C CYS A 98 20.57 -7.58 -13.01
N PRO A 99 21.10 -6.66 -13.84
CA PRO A 99 20.44 -6.20 -15.06
C PRO A 99 20.07 -7.33 -16.02
N GLU A 100 20.92 -8.35 -16.13
CA GLU A 100 20.75 -9.50 -17.02
C GLU A 100 19.50 -10.31 -16.63
N PHE A 101 19.30 -10.53 -15.33
CA PHE A 101 18.10 -11.21 -14.83
C PHE A 101 16.84 -10.39 -15.14
N ILE A 102 16.90 -9.06 -14.99
CA ILE A 102 15.76 -8.19 -15.28
C ILE A 102 15.41 -8.23 -16.77
N SER A 103 16.40 -8.15 -17.66
CA SER A 103 16.21 -8.26 -19.11
C SER A 103 15.58 -9.60 -19.50
N MET A 104 16.04 -10.68 -18.87
CA MET A 104 15.51 -12.02 -19.12
C MET A 104 14.05 -12.18 -18.68
N VAL A 105 13.67 -11.54 -17.57
CA VAL A 105 12.27 -11.44 -17.12
C VAL A 105 11.44 -10.65 -18.13
N ASP A 106 11.96 -9.53 -18.62
CA ASP A 106 11.28 -8.69 -19.61
C ASP A 106 11.01 -9.45 -20.91
N ASP A 107 12.02 -10.11 -21.46
CA ASP A 107 11.89 -10.94 -22.66
C ASP A 107 10.84 -12.04 -22.50
N PHE A 108 10.78 -12.65 -21.32
CA PHE A 108 9.79 -13.68 -21.03
C PHE A 108 8.39 -13.09 -20.90
N VAL A 109 8.25 -11.98 -20.19
CA VAL A 109 6.98 -11.28 -19.99
C VAL A 109 6.42 -10.78 -21.32
N GLU A 110 7.25 -10.22 -22.20
CA GLU A 110 6.83 -9.73 -23.51
C GLU A 110 6.32 -10.88 -24.40
N LYS A 111 7.00 -12.03 -24.37
CA LYS A 111 6.62 -13.21 -25.15
C LYS A 111 5.47 -14.00 -24.54
N SER A 112 5.31 -13.96 -23.22
CA SER A 112 4.27 -14.71 -22.51
C SER A 112 3.01 -13.86 -22.32
N LYS A 113 1.88 -14.33 -22.85
CA LYS A 113 0.56 -13.76 -22.55
C LYS A 113 -0.03 -14.26 -21.22
N GLU A 114 0.82 -14.81 -20.35
CA GLU A 114 0.39 -15.41 -19.09
C GLU A 114 0.09 -14.34 -18.04
N LYS A 115 -0.89 -14.61 -17.18
CA LYS A 115 -1.18 -13.74 -16.04
C LYS A 115 0.04 -13.72 -15.10
N PRO A 116 0.42 -12.56 -14.52
CA PRO A 116 1.59 -12.43 -13.64
C PRO A 116 1.62 -13.42 -12.46
N ALA A 117 0.46 -13.89 -12.01
CA ALA A 117 0.35 -14.87 -10.93
C ALA A 117 0.93 -16.25 -11.30
N MET A 118 0.80 -16.67 -12.56
CA MET A 118 1.26 -17.97 -13.07
C MET A 118 2.61 -17.87 -13.78
N GLY A 119 2.85 -16.77 -14.51
CA GLY A 119 4.06 -16.59 -15.31
C GLY A 119 5.36 -16.74 -14.52
N PHE A 120 5.40 -16.36 -13.23
CA PHE A 120 6.61 -16.53 -12.43
C PHE A 120 6.99 -18.00 -12.21
N LYS A 121 6.01 -18.88 -11.96
CA LYS A 121 6.29 -20.31 -11.77
C LYS A 121 6.78 -20.93 -13.08
N THR A 122 6.13 -20.58 -14.19
CA THR A 122 6.52 -21.00 -15.54
C THR A 122 7.94 -20.53 -15.88
N PHE A 123 8.27 -19.27 -15.58
CA PHE A 123 9.60 -18.70 -15.76
C PHE A 123 10.67 -19.47 -14.97
N MET A 124 10.43 -19.70 -13.67
CA MET A 124 11.37 -20.42 -12.82
C MET A 124 11.59 -21.86 -13.28
N GLU A 125 10.54 -22.57 -13.71
CA GLU A 125 10.67 -23.93 -14.22
C GLU A 125 11.44 -23.97 -15.54
N LYS A 126 11.14 -23.04 -16.45
CA LYS A 126 11.78 -22.95 -17.77
C LYS A 126 13.27 -22.62 -17.67
N TYR A 127 13.66 -21.80 -16.71
CA TYR A 127 15.01 -21.25 -16.60
C TYR A 127 15.75 -21.66 -15.33
N LYS A 128 15.32 -22.75 -14.68
CA LYS A 128 15.94 -23.29 -13.45
C LYS A 128 17.42 -23.64 -13.62
N GLU A 129 17.82 -24.04 -14.83
CA GLU A 129 19.19 -24.42 -15.21
C GLU A 129 19.98 -23.28 -15.86
N ASN A 130 19.40 -22.07 -15.97
CA ASN A 130 20.07 -20.95 -16.59
C ASN A 130 21.06 -20.28 -15.62
N ASP A 131 22.30 -20.05 -16.08
CA ASP A 131 23.37 -19.48 -15.26
C ASP A 131 23.02 -18.11 -14.67
N VAL A 132 22.27 -17.25 -15.39
CA VAL A 132 21.87 -15.93 -14.87
C VAL A 132 20.93 -16.09 -13.67
N VAL A 133 19.99 -17.02 -13.75
CA VAL A 133 19.05 -17.31 -12.66
C VAL A 133 19.78 -17.96 -11.47
N ILE A 134 20.64 -18.93 -11.75
CA ILE A 134 21.44 -19.62 -10.72
C ILE A 134 22.34 -18.63 -9.99
N ASN A 135 23.10 -17.81 -10.73
CA ASN A 135 24.00 -16.81 -10.15
C ASN A 135 23.23 -15.76 -9.35
N GLN A 136 22.06 -15.31 -9.84
CA GLN A 136 21.23 -14.38 -9.11
C GLN A 136 20.74 -14.95 -7.77
N ILE A 137 20.33 -16.23 -7.74
CA ILE A 137 19.92 -16.91 -6.50
C ILE A 137 21.12 -17.07 -5.56
N SER A 138 22.25 -17.52 -6.09
CA SER A 138 23.50 -17.70 -5.34
C SER A 138 23.98 -16.39 -4.70
N ASN A 139 23.97 -15.27 -5.43
CA ASN A 139 24.39 -13.97 -4.88
C ASN A 139 23.43 -13.49 -3.78
N LEU A 140 22.12 -13.71 -3.92
CA LEU A 140 21.16 -13.36 -2.87
C LEU A 140 21.33 -14.25 -1.63
N PHE A 141 21.69 -15.52 -1.82
CA PHE A 141 21.87 -16.47 -0.74
C PHE A 141 23.21 -16.26 0.00
N VAL A 142 24.32 -16.19 -0.72
CA VAL A 142 25.67 -16.15 -0.16
C VAL A 142 26.05 -14.75 0.32
N GLU A 143 25.96 -13.75 -0.55
CA GLU A 143 26.43 -12.40 -0.23
C GLU A 143 25.42 -11.66 0.66
N ASN A 144 24.14 -11.82 0.35
CA ASN A 144 23.07 -11.05 1.00
C ASN A 144 22.39 -11.82 2.14
N LYS A 145 22.71 -13.12 2.31
CA LYS A 145 22.20 -13.99 3.38
C LYS A 145 20.67 -14.08 3.43
N TYR A 146 20.02 -14.04 2.27
CA TYR A 146 18.56 -14.17 2.19
C TYR A 146 18.18 -15.64 2.39
N SER A 147 17.09 -15.88 3.11
CA SER A 147 16.46 -17.20 3.13
C SER A 147 15.82 -17.52 1.76
N ASN A 148 15.65 -18.81 1.45
CA ASN A 148 14.98 -19.25 0.22
C ASN A 148 13.61 -18.60 0.01
N GLU A 149 12.84 -18.42 1.09
CA GLU A 149 11.53 -17.76 1.04
C GLU A 149 11.65 -16.28 0.68
N GLU A 150 12.66 -15.57 1.19
CA GLU A 150 12.91 -14.17 0.88
C GLU A 150 13.40 -13.97 -0.56
N ILE A 151 14.28 -14.86 -1.04
CA ILE A 151 14.72 -14.87 -2.44
C ILE A 151 13.51 -15.04 -3.35
N PHE A 152 12.70 -16.06 -3.11
CA PHE A 152 11.51 -16.34 -3.91
C PHE A 152 10.54 -15.16 -3.93
N LYS A 153 10.27 -14.55 -2.76
CA LYS A 153 9.43 -13.34 -2.65
C LYS A 153 10.00 -12.17 -3.43
N LYS A 154 11.32 -11.96 -3.39
CA LYS A 154 12.00 -10.88 -4.10
C LYS A 154 11.90 -11.05 -5.61
N LEU A 155 12.25 -12.23 -6.13
CA LEU A 155 12.21 -12.54 -7.57
C LEU A 155 10.76 -12.44 -8.10
N ASN A 156 9.79 -13.01 -7.39
CA ASN A 156 8.37 -12.96 -7.77
C ASN A 156 7.84 -11.51 -7.79
N LYS A 157 8.23 -10.70 -6.80
CA LYS A 157 7.85 -9.28 -6.77
C LYS A 157 8.42 -8.53 -7.98
N THR A 158 9.67 -8.77 -8.34
CA THR A 158 10.26 -8.18 -9.55
C THR A 158 9.52 -8.63 -10.79
N PHE A 159 9.29 -9.93 -10.96
CA PHE A 159 8.54 -10.48 -12.09
C PHE A 159 7.17 -9.82 -12.26
N LYS A 160 6.38 -9.75 -11.19
CA LYS A 160 5.06 -9.10 -11.21
C LYS A 160 5.16 -7.63 -11.59
N ASN A 161 6.11 -6.90 -11.01
CA ASN A 161 6.31 -5.49 -11.31
C ASN A 161 6.63 -5.27 -12.80
N ARG A 162 7.51 -6.09 -13.39
CA ARG A 162 7.82 -6.03 -14.83
C ARG A 162 6.59 -6.41 -15.67
N SER A 163 5.88 -7.46 -15.30
CA SER A 163 4.62 -7.86 -15.98
C SER A 163 3.55 -6.78 -16.00
N TYR A 164 3.40 -5.98 -14.92
CA TYR A 164 2.49 -4.84 -14.90
C TYR A 164 2.93 -3.66 -15.78
N ILE A 165 4.22 -3.55 -16.11
CA ILE A 165 4.72 -2.51 -17.01
C ILE A 165 4.38 -2.85 -18.47
N TYR A 166 4.54 -4.11 -18.86
CA TYR A 166 4.30 -4.57 -20.24
C TYR A 166 2.82 -4.85 -20.56
N ASN A 167 2.00 -5.23 -19.57
CA ASN A 167 0.57 -5.49 -19.76
C ASN A 167 -0.31 -4.23 -19.59
N LYS A 168 0.23 -3.04 -19.91
CA LYS A 168 -0.43 -1.75 -19.68
C LYS A 168 -0.93 -1.15 -20.99
#